data_AF-A0A9W8E8X7-F1
#
_entry.id   AF-A0A9W8E8X7-F1
#
_cell.length_a   1.000
_cell.length_b   1.000
_cell.length_c   1.000
_cell.angle_alpha   90.00
_cell.angle_beta   90.00
_cell.angle_gamma   90.00
#
_symmetry.space_group_name_H-M   'P 1'
#
loop_
_entity.id
_entity.type
_entity.pdbx_description
1 polymer ?
#
loop_
_entity_poly.entity_id
_entity_poly.type
_entity_poly.pdbx_seq_one_letter_code
_entity_poly.pdbx_strand_id
1 'polypeptide(L)'
;MRTPPFQPKLLRNALTRALHYFPLNTWFLQLFFVYERRRQIDGRLRQLLYDGLSQGTSSVASETRNGSPTHSRAASPLLLTFALYTELHTLSSEPNSAIIRTWFEQALDSLCRSSPEVWLLYLTFEYEIALKAIRHLSKSPGHRWQRVKSVFYQALRHCPWSKRLALLPFGPLADAFSGVERRQLYLGLLQRQIRLHTDWEGDDYAEANVE
;
A
#
# COMPACT_ATOMS: atom_id res chain seq x y z
N MET A 1 -51.20 -8.75 -3.83
CA MET A 1 -50.12 -9.61 -4.36
C MET A 1 -48.99 -9.66 -3.34
N ARG A 2 -48.71 -10.83 -2.73
CA ARG A 2 -47.58 -10.98 -1.81
C ARG A 2 -46.32 -11.19 -2.66
N THR A 3 -45.43 -10.21 -2.68
CA THR A 3 -44.10 -10.39 -3.28
C THR A 3 -43.37 -11.52 -2.55
N PRO A 4 -42.71 -12.44 -3.27
CA PRO A 4 -41.93 -13.48 -2.63
C PRO A 4 -40.84 -12.86 -1.75
N PRO A 5 -40.46 -13.51 -0.64
CA PRO A 5 -39.43 -12.98 0.25
C PRO A 5 -38.11 -12.83 -0.51
N PHE A 6 -37.49 -11.66 -0.38
CA PHE A 6 -36.23 -11.34 -1.04
C PHE A 6 -35.16 -12.36 -0.70
N GLN A 7 -34.61 -13.04 -1.72
CA GLN A 7 -33.57 -14.04 -1.57
C GLN A 7 -32.17 -13.38 -1.66
N PRO A 8 -31.40 -13.30 -0.56
CA PRO A 8 -30.10 -12.60 -0.55
C PRO A 8 -29.07 -13.23 -1.51
N LYS A 9 -29.21 -14.54 -1.76
CA LYS A 9 -28.37 -15.28 -2.73
C LYS A 9 -28.50 -14.71 -4.14
N LEU A 10 -29.68 -14.25 -4.54
CA LEU A 10 -29.93 -13.72 -5.88
C LEU A 10 -29.20 -12.39 -6.10
N LEU A 11 -29.29 -11.47 -5.13
CA LEU A 11 -28.54 -10.21 -5.16
C LEU A 11 -27.04 -10.47 -5.18
N ARG A 12 -26.54 -11.38 -4.33
CA ARG A 12 -25.13 -11.74 -4.32
C ARG A 12 -24.66 -12.27 -5.68
N ASN A 13 -25.40 -13.21 -6.28
CA ASN A 13 -25.05 -13.77 -7.58
C ASN A 13 -25.13 -12.73 -8.71
N ALA A 14 -26.02 -11.74 -8.60
CA ALA A 14 -26.05 -10.60 -9.51
C ALA A 14 -24.82 -9.70 -9.35
N LEU A 15 -24.42 -9.38 -8.12
CA LEU A 15 -23.25 -8.56 -7.84
C LEU A 15 -21.93 -9.24 -8.22
N THR A 16 -21.77 -10.54 -7.93
CA THR A 16 -20.58 -11.28 -8.35
C THR A 16 -20.45 -11.31 -9.87
N ARG A 17 -21.57 -11.46 -10.60
CA ARG A 17 -21.57 -11.33 -12.07
C ARG A 17 -21.24 -9.91 -12.52
N ALA A 18 -21.82 -8.89 -11.89
CA ALA A 18 -21.53 -7.49 -12.23
C ALA A 18 -20.04 -7.15 -12.01
N LEU A 19 -19.45 -7.59 -10.91
CA LEU A 19 -18.02 -7.43 -10.61
C LEU A 19 -17.12 -8.25 -11.54
N HIS A 20 -17.62 -9.36 -12.07
CA HIS A 20 -16.90 -10.10 -13.10
C HIS A 20 -16.76 -9.28 -14.39
N TYR A 21 -17.83 -8.59 -14.81
CA TYR A 21 -17.81 -7.74 -16.02
C TYR A 21 -17.16 -6.37 -15.78
N PHE A 22 -17.36 -5.79 -14.58
CA PHE A 22 -16.91 -4.44 -14.23
C PHE A 22 -16.15 -4.45 -12.89
N PRO A 23 -14.89 -4.94 -12.86
CA PRO A 23 -14.13 -5.14 -11.63
C PRO A 23 -13.74 -3.83 -10.93
N LEU A 24 -13.62 -2.73 -11.68
CA LEU A 24 -13.21 -1.43 -11.14
C LEU A 24 -14.39 -0.49 -10.84
N ASN A 25 -15.64 -0.95 -11.01
CA ASN A 25 -16.80 -0.11 -10.71
C ASN A 25 -16.96 0.01 -9.19
N THR A 26 -16.64 1.20 -8.68
CA THR A 26 -16.70 1.54 -7.26
C THR A 26 -18.09 1.38 -6.66
N TRP A 27 -19.16 1.59 -7.44
CA TRP A 27 -20.53 1.38 -6.96
C TRP A 27 -20.81 -0.08 -6.64
N PHE A 28 -20.43 -0.99 -7.54
CA PHE A 28 -20.62 -2.43 -7.31
C PHE A 28 -19.75 -2.94 -6.16
N LEU A 29 -18.51 -2.46 -6.06
CA LEU A 29 -17.61 -2.77 -4.96
C LEU A 29 -18.19 -2.29 -3.61
N GLN A 30 -18.66 -1.04 -3.55
CA GLN A 30 -19.24 -0.46 -2.35
C GLN A 30 -20.53 -1.18 -1.93
N LEU A 31 -21.41 -1.49 -2.88
CA LEU A 31 -22.64 -2.22 -2.59
C LEU A 31 -22.34 -3.63 -2.09
N PHE A 32 -21.35 -4.31 -2.69
CA PHE A 32 -20.89 -5.61 -2.22
C PHE A 32 -20.31 -5.55 -0.80
N PHE A 33 -19.49 -4.53 -0.50
CA PHE A 33 -18.94 -4.29 0.83
C PHE A 33 -20.04 -4.07 1.89
N VAL A 34 -21.00 -3.18 1.61
CA VAL A 34 -22.12 -2.92 2.54
C VAL A 34 -22.97 -4.19 2.73
N TYR A 35 -23.16 -4.97 1.66
CA TYR A 35 -23.89 -6.23 1.73
C TYR A 35 -23.18 -7.27 2.61
N GLU A 36 -21.86 -7.43 2.46
CA GLU A 36 -21.06 -8.39 3.23
C GLU A 36 -20.97 -7.98 4.70
N ARG A 37 -20.75 -6.68 4.98
CA ARG A 37 -20.69 -6.13 6.34
C ARG A 37 -21.98 -6.38 7.13
N ARG A 38 -23.15 -6.25 6.49
CA ARG A 38 -24.46 -6.55 7.11
C ARG A 38 -24.64 -8.03 7.44
N ARG A 39 -23.87 -8.92 6.82
CA ARG A 39 -24.01 -10.37 6.94
C ARG A 39 -22.88 -11.02 7.75
N GLN A 40 -21.85 -10.27 8.15
CA GLN A 40 -20.68 -10.76 8.89
C GLN A 40 -19.99 -11.96 8.20
N ILE A 41 -20.14 -12.10 6.87
CA ILE A 41 -19.45 -13.13 6.10
C ILE A 41 -18.15 -12.50 5.62
N ASP A 42 -17.18 -12.31 6.51
CA ASP A 42 -15.96 -11.58 6.18
C ASP A 42 -15.00 -12.49 5.43
N GLY A 43 -14.89 -12.36 4.10
CA GLY A 43 -13.80 -13.03 3.38
C GLY A 43 -13.96 -13.14 1.88
N ARG A 44 -15.16 -13.00 1.33
CA ARG A 44 -15.38 -13.17 -0.11
C ARG A 44 -14.95 -11.93 -0.88
N LEU A 45 -15.23 -10.73 -0.37
CA LEU A 45 -14.67 -9.51 -0.96
C LEU A 45 -13.16 -9.52 -0.85
N ARG A 46 -12.60 -9.93 0.30
CA ARG A 46 -11.15 -10.05 0.46
C ARG A 46 -10.57 -10.99 -0.60
N GLN A 47 -11.14 -12.19 -0.79
CA GLN A 47 -10.70 -13.10 -1.85
C GLN A 47 -10.79 -12.46 -3.24
N LEU A 48 -11.89 -11.80 -3.57
CA LEU A 48 -12.06 -11.11 -4.85
C LEU A 48 -11.01 -10.00 -5.05
N LEU A 49 -10.74 -9.20 -4.02
CA LEU A 49 -9.74 -8.14 -4.05
C LEU A 49 -8.32 -8.71 -4.17
N TYR A 50 -8.03 -9.81 -3.49
CA TYR A 50 -6.76 -10.52 -3.57
C TYR A 50 -6.52 -11.11 -4.96
N ASP A 51 -7.54 -11.76 -5.51
CA ASP A 51 -7.53 -12.26 -6.88
C ASP A 51 -7.35 -11.11 -7.88
N GLY A 52 -8.02 -9.98 -7.69
CA GLY A 52 -7.90 -8.81 -8.55
C GLY A 52 -6.53 -8.13 -8.48
N LEU A 53 -5.87 -8.12 -7.33
CA LEU A 53 -4.53 -7.56 -7.16
C LEU A 53 -3.43 -8.50 -7.68
N SER A 54 -3.61 -9.81 -7.52
CA SER A 54 -2.64 -10.84 -7.95
C SER A 54 -2.68 -11.13 -9.46
N GLN A 55 -3.87 -11.10 -10.08
CA GLN A 55 -4.07 -11.39 -11.52
C GLN A 55 -3.41 -10.38 -12.48
N GLY A 56 -2.93 -9.24 -11.98
CA GLY A 56 -2.15 -8.28 -12.77
C GLY A 56 -0.83 -8.85 -13.32
N THR A 57 -0.34 -9.97 -12.79
CA THR A 57 0.95 -10.58 -13.17
C THR A 57 0.83 -11.71 -14.20
N SER A 58 -0.32 -12.40 -14.29
CA SER A 58 -0.48 -13.60 -15.14
C SER A 58 -1.06 -13.33 -16.53
N SER A 59 -1.64 -12.15 -16.77
CA SER A 59 -2.26 -11.84 -18.07
C SER A 59 -1.27 -11.49 -19.21
N VAL A 60 0.03 -11.41 -18.93
CA VAL A 60 1.06 -11.19 -19.97
C VAL A 60 1.65 -12.52 -20.47
N ALA A 61 1.42 -13.66 -19.80
CA ALA A 61 2.04 -14.94 -20.15
C ALA A 61 1.08 -16.05 -20.60
N SER A 62 -0.23 -15.91 -20.43
CA SER A 62 -1.22 -16.89 -20.91
C SER A 62 -2.15 -16.27 -21.96
N GLU A 63 -1.65 -16.13 -23.19
CA GLU A 63 -2.51 -16.12 -24.37
C GLU A 63 -3.10 -17.53 -24.54
N THR A 64 -4.20 -17.82 -23.85
CA THR A 64 -5.01 -19.00 -24.16
C THR A 64 -5.80 -18.75 -25.44
N ARG A 65 -5.53 -19.62 -26.40
CA ARG A 65 -5.93 -19.71 -27.81
C ARG A 65 -7.44 -19.73 -28.11
N ASN A 66 -8.34 -19.40 -27.18
CA ASN A 66 -9.79 -19.40 -27.40
C ASN A 66 -10.42 -18.10 -26.89
N GLY A 67 -10.77 -17.22 -27.83
CA GLY A 67 -11.19 -15.84 -27.58
C GLY A 67 -12.50 -15.68 -26.80
N SER A 68 -12.36 -15.35 -25.52
CA SER A 68 -13.29 -14.44 -24.85
C SER A 68 -12.46 -13.30 -24.27
N PRO A 69 -12.75 -12.03 -24.59
CA PRO A 69 -12.03 -10.89 -24.02
C PRO A 69 -12.44 -10.76 -22.55
N THR A 70 -11.84 -11.57 -21.68
CA THR A 70 -11.88 -11.29 -20.25
C THR A 70 -11.03 -10.05 -20.05
N HIS A 71 -11.70 -8.88 -19.92
CA HIS A 71 -11.04 -7.62 -19.60
C HIS A 71 -10.02 -7.87 -18.48
N SER A 72 -8.74 -7.66 -18.80
CA SER A 72 -7.65 -7.92 -17.86
C SER A 72 -7.95 -7.17 -16.57
N ARG A 73 -8.13 -7.92 -15.47
CA ARG A 73 -8.21 -7.37 -14.12
C ARG A 73 -6.82 -6.85 -13.76
N ALA A 74 -6.44 -5.77 -14.41
CA ALA A 74 -5.19 -5.10 -14.14
C ALA A 74 -5.27 -4.57 -12.71
N ALA A 75 -4.26 -4.91 -11.91
CA ALA A 75 -4.09 -4.30 -10.61
C ALA A 75 -4.04 -2.78 -10.79
N SER A 76 -4.98 -2.10 -10.15
CA SER A 76 -5.13 -0.66 -10.20
C SER A 76 -4.89 -0.09 -8.80
N PRO A 77 -4.27 1.09 -8.68
CA PRO A 77 -4.22 1.82 -7.41
C PRO A 77 -5.60 1.97 -6.77
N LEU A 78 -6.66 2.10 -7.56
CA LEU A 78 -8.05 2.17 -7.08
C LEU A 78 -8.45 0.91 -6.30
N LEU A 79 -8.08 -0.27 -6.81
CA LEU A 79 -8.39 -1.54 -6.15
C LEU A 79 -7.67 -1.65 -4.81
N LEU A 80 -6.42 -1.21 -4.75
CA LEU A 80 -5.66 -1.11 -3.50
C LEU A 80 -6.32 -0.12 -2.53
N THR A 81 -6.68 1.09 -2.98
CA THR A 81 -7.36 2.09 -2.14
C THR A 81 -8.67 1.54 -1.58
N PHE A 82 -9.43 0.80 -2.40
CA PHE A 82 -10.65 0.16 -1.94
C PHE A 82 -10.38 -0.97 -0.94
N ALA A 83 -9.37 -1.82 -1.17
CA ALA A 83 -8.97 -2.83 -0.20
C ALA A 83 -8.58 -2.22 1.15
N LEU A 84 -7.78 -1.15 1.14
CA LEU A 84 -7.43 -0.39 2.34
C LEU A 84 -8.68 0.21 3.01
N TYR A 85 -9.60 0.78 2.22
CA TYR A 85 -10.87 1.30 2.72
C TYR A 85 -11.68 0.23 3.45
N THR A 86 -11.76 -0.99 2.90
CA THR A 86 -12.51 -2.10 3.52
C THR A 86 -11.92 -2.52 4.85
N GLU A 87 -10.59 -2.60 4.98
CA GLU A 87 -9.93 -2.93 6.24
C GLU A 87 -10.08 -1.81 7.27
N LEU A 88 -10.01 -0.54 6.85
CA LEU A 88 -10.22 0.61 7.74
C LEU A 88 -11.65 0.70 8.29
N HIS A 89 -12.65 0.24 7.52
CA HIS A 89 -14.06 0.26 7.91
C HIS A 89 -14.54 -1.08 8.50
N THR A 90 -13.64 -2.03 8.71
CA THR A 90 -13.93 -3.26 9.45
C THR A 90 -14.15 -2.91 10.92
N LEU A 91 -15.09 -3.60 11.60
CA LEU A 91 -15.52 -3.29 12.98
C LEU A 91 -14.46 -3.54 14.06
N SER A 92 -13.23 -3.89 13.66
CA SER A 92 -12.12 -4.14 14.58
C SER A 92 -11.56 -2.82 15.12
N SER A 93 -11.34 -2.75 16.43
CA SER A 93 -10.77 -1.56 17.11
C SER A 93 -9.36 -1.22 16.62
N GLU A 94 -8.64 -2.17 16.04
CA GLU A 94 -7.34 -1.96 15.42
C GLU A 94 -7.29 -2.64 14.05
N PRO A 95 -6.83 -1.93 13.00
CA PRO A 95 -6.67 -2.53 11.69
C PRO A 95 -5.56 -3.59 11.74
N ASN A 96 -5.83 -4.76 11.14
CA ASN A 96 -4.84 -5.83 11.10
C ASN A 96 -3.66 -5.42 10.19
N SER A 97 -2.56 -5.04 10.83
CA SER A 97 -1.36 -4.59 10.12
C SER A 97 -0.77 -5.64 9.18
N ALA A 98 -0.94 -6.94 9.47
CA ALA A 98 -0.47 -8.01 8.59
C ALA A 98 -1.27 -8.06 7.29
N ILE A 99 -2.59 -7.92 7.35
CA ILE A 99 -3.45 -7.93 6.16
C ILE A 99 -3.19 -6.68 5.29
N ILE A 100 -2.99 -5.52 5.91
CA ILE A 100 -2.65 -4.30 5.15
C ILE A 100 -1.31 -4.46 4.42
N ARG A 101 -0.31 -5.07 5.07
CA ARG A 101 0.97 -5.38 4.43
C ARG A 101 0.79 -6.33 3.25
N THR A 102 -0.01 -7.38 3.38
CA THR A 102 -0.25 -8.28 2.25
C THR A 102 -0.95 -7.55 1.10
N TRP A 103 -1.87 -6.62 1.37
CA TRP A 103 -2.46 -5.78 0.31
C TRP A 103 -1.41 -4.95 -0.43
N PHE A 104 -0.49 -4.31 0.28
CA PHE A 104 0.60 -3.56 -0.33
C PHE A 104 1.55 -4.46 -1.10
N GLU A 105 1.99 -5.57 -0.52
CA GLU A 105 2.91 -6.52 -1.17
C GLU A 105 2.29 -7.07 -2.47
N GLN A 106 1.00 -7.43 -2.47
CA GLN A 106 0.29 -7.89 -3.67
C GLN A 106 0.12 -6.78 -4.72
N ALA A 107 -0.21 -5.57 -4.31
CA ALA A 107 -0.33 -4.44 -5.23
C ALA A 107 1.03 -4.05 -5.81
N LEU A 108 2.09 -4.13 -5.01
CA LEU A 108 3.46 -3.87 -5.41
C LEU A 108 4.08 -5.06 -6.15
N ASP A 109 3.48 -6.25 -6.15
CA ASP A 109 3.93 -7.33 -7.03
C ASP A 109 3.40 -7.22 -8.45
N SER A 110 2.35 -6.41 -8.62
CA SER A 110 1.70 -6.15 -9.90
C SER A 110 2.10 -4.78 -10.47
N LEU A 111 1.24 -4.17 -11.30
CA LEU A 111 1.55 -2.98 -12.11
C LEU A 111 1.87 -1.72 -11.29
N CYS A 112 1.60 -1.70 -9.99
CA CYS A 112 1.77 -0.52 -9.15
C CYS A 112 3.22 -0.28 -8.68
N ARG A 113 4.18 -1.12 -9.07
CA ARG A 113 5.62 -1.00 -8.72
C ARG A 113 6.22 0.36 -9.05
N SER A 114 5.81 0.97 -10.16
CA SER A 114 6.34 2.26 -10.63
C SER A 114 5.57 3.46 -10.08
N SER A 115 4.49 3.24 -9.32
CA SER A 115 3.67 4.32 -8.77
C SER A 115 4.26 4.85 -7.46
N PRO A 116 4.80 6.08 -7.43
CA PRO A 116 5.41 6.61 -6.22
C PRO A 116 4.38 6.85 -5.11
N GLU A 117 3.11 7.10 -5.45
CA GLU A 117 2.04 7.34 -4.47
C GLU A 117 1.70 6.07 -3.68
N VAL A 118 1.77 4.89 -4.31
CA VAL A 118 1.54 3.62 -3.61
C VAL A 118 2.68 3.35 -2.62
N TRP A 119 3.93 3.62 -3.02
CA TRP A 119 5.08 3.53 -2.11
C TRP A 119 5.00 4.53 -0.96
N LEU A 120 4.58 5.77 -1.23
CA LEU A 120 4.36 6.79 -0.20
C LEU A 120 3.31 6.32 0.82
N LEU A 121 2.19 5.79 0.35
CA LEU A 121 1.15 5.26 1.22
C LEU A 121 1.65 4.08 2.05
N TYR A 122 2.45 3.18 1.46
CA TYR A 122 3.01 2.06 2.20
C TYR A 122 4.04 2.52 3.27
N LEU A 123 4.90 3.47 2.92
CA LEU A 123 5.90 4.03 3.83
C LEU A 123 5.28 4.78 5.00
N THR A 124 4.29 5.65 4.73
CA THR A 124 3.57 6.37 5.78
C THR A 124 2.87 5.40 6.73
N PHE A 125 2.28 4.32 6.21
CA PHE A 125 1.67 3.28 7.02
C PHE A 125 2.68 2.55 7.93
N GLU A 126 3.82 2.07 7.40
CA GLU A 126 4.83 1.39 8.24
C GLU A 126 5.48 2.35 9.25
N TYR A 127 5.65 3.63 8.88
CA TYR A 127 6.15 4.67 9.76
C TYR A 127 5.22 4.92 10.95
N GLU A 128 3.91 5.07 10.69
CA GLU A 128 2.89 5.24 11.74
C GLU A 128 2.83 4.04 12.69
N ILE A 129 2.95 2.81 12.17
CA ILE A 129 3.02 1.61 13.02
C ILE A 129 4.29 1.62 13.88
N ALA A 130 5.44 1.95 13.30
CA ALA A 130 6.70 2.02 14.03
C ALA A 130 6.63 3.07 15.15
N LEU A 131 6.09 4.26 14.87
CA LEU A 131 5.88 5.32 15.85
C LEU A 131 4.96 4.91 16.99
N LYS A 132 3.78 4.36 16.67
CA LYS A 132 2.84 3.85 17.70
C LYS A 132 3.52 2.80 18.57
N ALA A 133 4.23 1.87 17.95
CA ALA A 133 4.93 0.84 18.68
C ALA A 133 5.98 1.45 19.63
N ILE A 134 6.80 2.41 19.19
CA ILE A 134 7.84 3.07 20.01
C ILE A 134 7.21 3.81 21.19
N ARG A 135 6.08 4.50 20.98
CA ARG A 135 5.34 5.18 22.07
C ARG A 135 4.85 4.19 23.13
N HIS A 136 4.42 2.99 22.73
CA HIS A 136 3.91 1.98 23.66
C HIS A 136 4.98 1.08 24.29
N LEU A 137 6.19 0.97 23.71
CA LEU A 137 7.22 0.05 24.19
C LEU A 137 8.60 0.72 24.25
N SER A 138 9.08 0.94 25.47
CA SER A 138 10.36 1.61 25.81
C SER A 138 11.65 0.85 25.43
N LYS A 139 11.56 -0.21 24.60
CA LYS A 139 12.73 -0.99 24.18
C LYS A 139 13.32 -0.44 22.87
N SER A 140 14.64 -0.62 22.73
CA SER A 140 15.49 -0.05 21.69
C SER A 140 14.81 0.05 20.30
N PRO A 141 14.65 1.27 19.73
CA PRO A 141 13.83 1.52 18.54
C PRO A 141 14.44 0.96 17.24
N GLY A 142 15.72 0.55 17.26
CA GLY A 142 16.48 0.20 16.06
C GLY A 142 15.84 -0.87 15.17
N HIS A 143 15.27 -1.93 15.76
CA HIS A 143 14.64 -3.01 14.98
C HIS A 143 13.34 -2.59 14.29
N ARG A 144 12.67 -1.55 14.78
CA ARG A 144 11.37 -1.12 14.22
C ARG A 144 11.55 -0.26 12.98
N TRP A 145 12.61 0.54 12.96
CA TRP A 145 12.99 1.32 11.79
C TRP A 145 13.52 0.45 10.64
N GLN A 146 14.00 -0.77 10.90
CA GLN A 146 14.53 -1.66 9.85
C GLN A 146 13.52 -1.91 8.73
N ARG A 147 12.24 -2.13 9.07
CA ARG A 147 11.20 -2.36 8.06
C ARG A 147 10.87 -1.11 7.25
N VAL A 148 10.85 0.05 7.91
CA VAL A 148 10.67 1.35 7.24
C VAL A 148 11.82 1.59 6.25
N LYS A 149 13.06 1.36 6.69
CA LYS A 149 14.25 1.47 5.84
C LYS A 149 14.21 0.48 4.67
N SER A 150 13.82 -0.78 4.89
CA SER A 150 13.77 -1.78 3.81
C SER A 150 12.76 -1.39 2.73
N VAL A 151 11.57 -0.95 3.13
CA VAL A 151 10.53 -0.48 2.19
C VAL A 151 11.00 0.78 1.47
N PHE A 152 11.70 1.68 2.16
CA PHE A 152 12.23 2.91 1.56
C PHE A 152 13.26 2.62 0.47
N TYR A 153 14.24 1.75 0.75
CA TYR A 153 15.23 1.36 -0.24
C TYR A 153 14.61 0.59 -1.40
N GLN A 154 13.59 -0.23 -1.14
CA GLN A 154 12.82 -0.91 -2.20
C GLN A 154 12.08 0.10 -3.08
N ALA A 155 11.42 1.09 -2.49
CA ALA A 155 10.73 2.18 -3.20
C ALA A 155 11.71 2.96 -4.08
N LEU A 156 12.90 3.30 -3.58
CA LEU A 156 13.94 4.00 -4.34
C LEU A 156 14.47 3.18 -5.52
N ARG A 157 14.54 1.85 -5.40
CA ARG A 157 14.95 0.96 -6.50
C ARG A 157 13.93 0.96 -7.62
N HIS A 158 12.63 0.94 -7.28
CA HIS A 158 11.56 0.90 -8.28
C HIS A 158 11.14 2.28 -8.80
N CYS A 159 11.35 3.35 -8.03
CA CYS A 159 10.97 4.72 -8.37
C CYS A 159 12.13 5.72 -8.16
N PRO A 160 13.28 5.57 -8.86
CA PRO A 160 14.45 6.42 -8.66
C PRO A 160 14.22 7.89 -9.06
N TRP A 161 13.25 8.17 -9.93
CA TRP A 161 12.92 9.52 -10.42
C TRP A 161 12.08 10.33 -9.42
N SER A 162 11.50 9.70 -8.40
CA SER A 162 10.63 10.40 -7.46
C SER A 162 11.46 11.16 -6.44
N LYS A 163 11.66 12.46 -6.68
CA LYS A 163 12.27 13.37 -5.72
C LYS A 163 11.53 13.37 -4.38
N ARG A 164 10.20 13.24 -4.41
CA ARG A 164 9.35 13.20 -3.22
C ARG A 164 9.68 11.99 -2.34
N LEU A 165 9.89 10.80 -2.92
CA LEU A 165 10.33 9.62 -2.19
C LEU A 165 11.74 9.80 -1.65
N ALA A 166 12.68 10.24 -2.50
CA ALA A 166 14.07 10.45 -2.12
C ALA A 166 14.27 11.43 -0.96
N LEU A 167 13.39 12.43 -0.84
CA LEU A 167 13.48 13.46 0.19
C LEU A 167 12.87 13.07 1.55
N LEU A 168 12.13 11.97 1.62
CA LEU A 168 11.44 11.57 2.86
C LEU A 168 12.35 11.48 4.10
N PRO A 169 13.58 10.93 4.02
CA PRO A 169 14.49 10.84 5.17
C PRO A 169 14.96 12.19 5.70
N PHE A 170 14.82 13.27 4.92
CA PHE A 170 15.19 14.62 5.32
C PHE A 170 14.02 15.43 5.90
N GLY A 171 12.81 14.85 5.92
CA GLY A 171 11.63 15.49 6.47
C GLY A 171 10.83 14.51 7.33
N PRO A 172 9.70 13.98 6.84
CA PRO A 172 8.76 13.21 7.64
C PRO A 172 9.34 11.90 8.21
N LEU A 173 10.41 11.36 7.61
CA LEU A 173 11.07 10.13 8.05
C LEU A 173 12.44 10.39 8.69
N ALA A 174 12.75 11.62 9.10
CA ALA A 174 14.03 11.97 9.72
C ALA A 174 14.38 11.09 10.93
N ASP A 175 13.40 10.82 11.80
CA ASP A 175 13.57 10.01 13.02
C ASP A 175 14.01 8.56 12.74
N ALA A 176 13.70 8.05 11.54
CA ALA A 176 14.02 6.68 11.17
C ALA A 176 15.48 6.51 10.72
N PHE A 177 16.17 7.58 10.31
CA PHE A 177 17.51 7.52 9.70
C PHE A 177 18.56 8.23 10.55
N SER A 178 19.76 7.66 10.64
CA SER A 178 20.87 8.33 11.32
C SER A 178 21.44 9.48 10.47
N GLY A 179 22.14 10.43 11.10
CA GLY A 179 22.83 11.51 10.37
C GLY A 179 23.80 11.00 9.31
N VAL A 180 24.54 9.92 9.62
CA VAL A 180 25.47 9.27 8.68
C VAL A 180 24.74 8.69 7.47
N GLU A 181 23.62 7.99 7.69
CA GLU A 181 22.81 7.43 6.61
C GLU A 181 22.21 8.54 5.72
N ARG A 182 21.70 9.61 6.33
CA ARG A 182 21.17 10.77 5.59
C ARG A 182 22.25 11.44 4.74
N ARG A 183 23.46 11.59 5.26
CA ARG A 183 24.62 12.12 4.49
C ARG A 183 24.97 11.23 3.30
N GLN A 184 25.00 9.90 3.48
CA GLN A 184 25.23 8.97 2.38
C GLN A 184 24.14 9.05 1.31
N LEU A 185 22.88 9.15 1.71
CA LEU A 185 21.76 9.35 0.79
C LEU A 185 21.88 10.67 0.03
N TYR A 186 22.22 11.76 0.72
CA TYR A 186 22.42 13.08 0.12
C TYR A 186 23.49 13.04 -0.97
N LEU A 187 24.65 12.43 -0.68
CA LEU A 187 25.72 12.22 -1.67
C LEU A 187 25.25 11.41 -2.89
N GLY A 188 24.47 10.34 -2.65
CA GLY A 188 23.87 9.55 -3.73
C GLY A 188 22.87 10.33 -4.59
N LEU A 189 22.12 11.26 -3.99
CA LEU A 189 21.19 12.14 -4.72
C LEU A 189 21.92 13.20 -5.53
N LEU A 190 23.00 13.77 -4.99
CA LEU A 190 23.87 14.71 -5.71
C LEU A 190 24.53 14.04 -6.93
N GLN A 191 25.06 12.82 -6.78
CA GLN A 191 25.62 12.05 -7.91
C GLN A 191 24.58 11.85 -9.03
N ARG A 192 23.31 11.71 -8.67
CA ARG A 192 22.18 11.59 -9.61
C ARG A 192 21.66 12.93 -10.13
N GLN A 193 22.35 14.04 -9.82
CA GLN A 193 21.98 15.41 -10.19
C GLN A 193 20.57 15.84 -9.75
N ILE A 194 20.02 15.20 -8.71
CA ILE A 194 18.74 15.63 -8.12
C ILE A 194 19.02 16.86 -7.27
N ARG A 195 18.69 18.05 -7.79
CA ARG A 195 18.92 19.31 -7.09
C ARG A 195 18.06 19.39 -5.84
N LEU A 196 18.70 19.48 -4.68
CA LEU A 196 18.10 19.74 -3.38
C LEU A 196 18.30 21.23 -3.08
N HIS A 197 17.22 21.95 -2.80
CA HIS A 197 17.26 23.39 -2.49
C HIS A 197 17.01 23.66 -1.00
N THR A 198 16.86 22.59 -0.24
CA THR A 198 16.92 22.62 1.22
C THR A 198 18.38 22.42 1.56
N ASP A 199 19.03 23.46 2.05
CA ASP A 199 20.35 23.36 2.63
C ASP A 199 20.22 22.40 3.81
N TRP A 200 20.73 21.18 3.64
CA TRP A 200 20.90 20.26 4.74
C TRP A 200 22.05 20.84 5.56
N GLU A 201 21.73 21.66 6.55
CA GLU A 201 22.63 21.96 7.66
C GLU A 201 22.93 20.62 8.32
N GLY A 202 24.09 20.05 7.98
CA GLY A 202 24.60 18.89 8.68
C GLY A 202 24.64 19.23 10.16
N ASP A 203 24.24 18.29 11.00
CA ASP A 203 24.46 18.38 12.44
C ASP A 203 25.98 18.50 12.70
N ASP A 204 26.52 19.72 12.62
CA ASP A 204 27.88 20.12 12.99
C ASP A 204 28.04 20.20 14.52
N TYR A 205 27.13 19.58 15.29
CA TYR A 205 27.13 19.61 16.75
C TYR A 205 27.89 18.46 17.42
N ALA A 206 28.61 17.62 16.68
CA ALA A 206 29.37 16.51 17.25
C ALA A 206 30.83 16.82 17.62
N GLU A 207 31.40 17.97 17.21
CA GLU A 207 32.82 18.30 17.46
C GLU A 207 33.05 19.42 18.49
N ALA A 208 31.99 20.03 19.05
CA ALA A 208 32.14 21.17 19.96
C ALA A 208 32.20 20.84 21.47
N ASN A 209 32.28 19.57 21.88
CA ASN A 209 32.33 19.18 23.30
C ASN A 209 33.51 18.24 23.64
N VAL A 210 34.64 18.42 22.95
CA VAL A 210 35.93 17.83 23.37
C VAL A 210 37.02 18.91 23.28
N GLU A 211 36.90 19.93 24.13
CA GLU A 211 38.05 20.71 24.63
C GLU A 211 37.83 20.99 26.13
#